data_AF-A0A7J4MBQ6-F1
#
_entry.id   AF-A0A7J4MBQ6-F1
#
_cell.length_a   1.000
_cell.length_b   1.000
_cell.length_c   1.000
_cell.angle_alpha   90.00
_cell.angle_beta   90.00
_cell.angle_gamma   90.00
#
_symmetry.space_group_name_H-M   'P 1'
#
loop_
_entity.id
_entity.type
_entity.pdbx_description
1 polymer ?
#
loop_
_entity_poly.entity_id
_entity_poly.type
_entity_poly.pdbx_seq_one_letter_code
_entity_poly.pdbx_strand_id
1 'polypeptide(L)'
;RFQGGNNAGHTVVLGDRVLKFHLLPSGITREDCRLVLGDGMVVDPWVLDQELRGWTDETGQEVRGQRLFISERAHVILRYHRLLDGLDTVIGTTGRGIGPTYAD
;
A
#
# COMPACT_ATOMS: atom_id res chain seq x y z
N ARG A 1 5.34 7.56 1.97
CA ARG A 1 4.89 7.69 0.56
C ARG A 1 3.91 8.85 0.48
N PHE A 2 3.85 9.57 -0.65
CA PHE A 2 3.08 10.82 -0.76
C PHE A 2 2.03 10.82 -1.87
N GLN A 3 2.05 9.85 -2.80
CA GLN A 3 1.11 9.72 -3.90
C GLN A 3 0.95 8.25 -4.32
N GLY A 4 -0.09 8.01 -5.12
CA GLY A 4 -0.43 6.71 -5.68
C GLY A 4 -1.03 5.79 -4.64
N GLY A 5 -1.08 4.51 -4.97
CA GLY A 5 -1.59 3.49 -4.07
C GLY A 5 -0.82 2.20 -4.24
N ASN A 6 -1.56 1.10 -4.28
CA ASN A 6 -1.02 -0.23 -4.48
C ASN A 6 -0.65 -0.52 -5.96
N ASN A 7 -0.67 0.46 -6.88
CA ASN A 7 -0.24 0.26 -8.27
C ASN A 7 1.28 0.16 -8.45
N ALA A 8 2.04 0.87 -7.62
CA ALA A 8 3.49 0.73 -7.59
C ALA A 8 3.89 -0.45 -6.69
N GLY A 9 5.04 -1.05 -6.93
CA GLY A 9 5.59 -2.12 -6.10
C GLY A 9 7.09 -1.96 -5.92
N HIS A 10 7.61 -2.44 -4.79
CA HIS A 10 9.04 -2.59 -4.55
C HIS A 10 9.30 -3.89 -3.81
N THR A 11 10.49 -4.42 -4.01
CA THR A 11 10.92 -5.68 -3.41
C THR A 11 11.94 -5.38 -2.32
N VAL A 12 11.77 -6.00 -1.17
CA VAL A 12 12.71 -6.00 -0.05
C VAL A 12 13.28 -7.41 0.09
N VAL A 13 14.60 -7.51 0.19
CA VAL A 13 15.30 -8.79 0.42
C VAL A 13 15.86 -8.79 1.83
N LEU A 14 15.46 -9.76 2.65
CA LEU A 14 15.91 -9.95 4.04
C LEU A 14 16.58 -11.31 4.16
N GLY A 15 17.92 -11.35 4.09
CA GLY A 15 18.65 -12.60 3.97
C GLY A 15 18.20 -13.38 2.74
N ASP A 16 17.65 -14.57 2.95
CA ASP A 16 17.14 -15.45 1.88
C ASP A 16 15.64 -15.24 1.56
N ARG A 17 14.99 -14.26 2.19
CA ARG A 17 13.56 -13.97 2.02
C ARG A 17 13.34 -12.77 1.11
N VAL A 18 12.27 -12.83 0.32
CA VAL A 18 11.90 -11.78 -0.64
C VAL A 18 10.46 -11.34 -0.38
N LEU A 19 10.29 -10.11 0.10
CA LEU A 19 9.00 -9.49 0.39
C LEU A 19 8.67 -8.46 -0.70
N LYS A 20 7.44 -8.51 -1.21
CA LYS A 20 6.93 -7.55 -2.21
C LYS A 20 5.90 -6.65 -1.55
N PHE A 21 6.19 -5.36 -1.55
CA PHE A 21 5.32 -4.35 -0.96
C PHE A 21 4.83 -3.39 -2.03
N HIS A 22 3.60 -2.95 -1.89
CA HIS A 22 2.99 -1.92 -2.71
C HIS A 22 2.72 -0.66 -1.89
N LEU A 23 2.01 -0.78 -0.76
CA LEU A 23 1.60 0.36 0.06
C LEU A 23 2.65 0.75 1.10
N LEU A 24 3.17 -0.23 1.84
CA LEU A 24 4.12 0.03 2.91
C LEU A 24 5.37 0.75 2.37
N PRO A 25 5.90 1.79 3.04
CA PRO A 25 7.14 2.42 2.60
C PRO A 25 8.34 1.47 2.75
N SER A 26 9.31 1.54 1.84
CA SER A 26 10.53 0.72 1.85
C SER A 26 11.41 0.92 3.10
N GLY A 27 11.22 2.04 3.81
CA GLY A 27 11.84 2.28 5.12
C GLY A 27 11.38 1.31 6.22
N ILE A 28 10.45 0.39 5.95
CA ILE A 28 9.98 -0.62 6.91
C ILE A 28 11.12 -1.48 7.46
N THR A 29 12.23 -1.65 6.75
CA THR A 29 13.41 -2.39 7.23
C THR A 29 14.24 -1.65 8.28
N ARG A 30 13.96 -0.37 8.53
CA ARG A 30 14.68 0.47 9.50
C ARG A 30 13.80 0.75 10.69
N GLU A 31 14.13 0.22 11.87
CA GLU A 31 13.30 0.33 13.08
C GLU A 31 13.09 1.79 13.54
N ASP A 32 14.10 2.64 13.33
CA ASP A 32 14.09 4.08 13.62
C ASP A 32 13.23 4.89 12.63
N CYS A 33 12.81 4.29 11.52
CA CYS A 33 12.06 4.98 10.48
C CYS A 33 10.56 5.00 10.77
N ARG A 34 9.98 6.22 10.82
CA ARG A 34 8.53 6.42 10.81
C ARG A 34 7.97 6.19 9.41
N LEU A 35 7.02 5.28 9.30
CA LEU A 35 6.37 4.91 8.04
C LEU A 35 5.12 5.77 7.89
N VAL A 36 5.10 6.67 6.91
CA VAL A 36 3.96 7.58 6.68
C VAL A 36 3.30 7.26 5.34
N LEU A 37 1.99 7.01 5.35
CA LEU A 37 1.12 7.03 4.17
C LEU A 37 0.43 8.39 4.12
N GLY A 38 0.92 9.28 3.25
CA GLY A 38 0.50 10.68 3.20
C GLY A 38 -0.81 10.92 2.45
N ASP A 39 -1.28 12.17 2.56
CA ASP A 39 -2.60 12.63 2.11
C ASP A 39 -2.88 12.37 0.63
N GLY A 40 -1.87 12.48 -0.23
CA GLY A 40 -2.02 12.28 -1.67
C GLY A 40 -2.17 10.82 -2.09
N MET A 41 -2.22 9.86 -1.15
CA MET A 41 -2.35 8.44 -1.46
C MET A 41 -3.80 7.97 -1.56
N VAL A 42 -4.00 6.92 -2.35
CA VAL A 42 -5.21 6.09 -2.36
C VAL A 42 -4.87 4.73 -1.74
N VAL A 43 -5.48 4.42 -0.59
CA VAL A 43 -5.12 3.27 0.25
C VAL A 43 -6.18 2.18 0.11
N ASP A 44 -5.77 1.00 -0.37
CA ASP A 44 -6.59 -0.23 -0.30
C ASP A 44 -6.36 -0.88 1.08
N PRO A 45 -7.34 -0.85 2.00
CA PRO A 45 -7.15 -1.35 3.35
C PRO A 45 -6.95 -2.87 3.39
N TRP A 46 -7.46 -3.62 2.41
CA TRP A 46 -7.28 -5.07 2.33
C TRP A 46 -5.85 -5.42 1.91
N VAL A 47 -5.29 -4.68 0.96
CA VAL A 47 -3.89 -4.87 0.55
C VAL A 47 -2.93 -4.42 1.65
N LEU A 48 -3.23 -3.31 2.34
CA LEU A 48 -2.41 -2.86 3.46
C LEU A 48 -2.39 -3.90 4.60
N ASP A 49 -3.55 -4.48 4.94
CA ASP A 49 -3.64 -5.53 5.97
C ASP A 49 -2.82 -6.76 5.59
N GLN A 50 -2.87 -7.18 4.32
CA GLN A 50 -2.09 -8.31 3.81
C GLN A 50 -0.58 -8.05 3.89
N GLU A 51 -0.12 -6.87 3.45
CA GLU A 51 1.30 -6.50 3.51
C GLU A 51 1.82 -6.45 4.95
N LEU A 52 1.01 -5.93 5.87
CA LEU A 52 1.35 -5.87 7.29
C LEU A 52 1.43 -7.25 7.93
N ARG A 53 0.48 -8.15 7.63
CA ARG A 53 0.56 -9.53 8.11
C ARG A 53 1.79 -10.24 7.57
N GLY A 54 2.07 -10.11 6.27
CA GLY A 54 3.26 -10.70 5.66
C GLY A 54 4.56 -10.19 6.28
N TRP A 55 4.63 -8.90 6.62
CA TRP A 55 5.77 -8.36 7.37
C TRP A 55 5.90 -8.99 8.77
N THR A 56 4.82 -9.02 9.55
CA THR A 56 4.82 -9.57 10.91
C THR A 56 5.17 -11.07 10.92
N ASP A 57 4.60 -11.85 10.00
CA ASP A 57 4.85 -13.29 9.91
C ASP A 57 6.31 -13.62 9.57
N GLU A 58 6.96 -12.77 8.77
CA GLU A 58 8.33 -13.00 8.27
C GLU A 58 9.41 -12.43 9.20
N THR A 59 9.10 -11.37 9.94
CA THR A 59 10.09 -10.66 10.78
C THR A 59 9.81 -10.75 12.28
N GLY A 60 8.60 -11.13 12.68
CA GLY A 60 8.12 -11.05 14.06
C GLY A 60 7.91 -9.61 14.56
N GLN A 61 8.10 -8.59 13.72
CA GLN A 61 8.00 -7.19 14.12
C GLN A 61 6.62 -6.61 13.80
N GLU A 62 5.99 -5.96 14.78
CA GLU A 62 4.77 -5.20 14.57
C GLU A 62 5.09 -3.72 14.30
N VAL A 63 4.44 -3.12 13.32
CA VAL A 63 4.59 -1.69 12.98
C VAL A 63 3.31 -0.89 13.22
N ARG A 64 2.15 -1.57 13.26
CA ARG A 64 0.84 -0.98 13.58
C ARG A 64 0.87 -0.41 15.00
N GLY A 65 0.40 0.82 15.15
CA GLY A 65 0.35 1.49 16.46
C GLY A 65 1.71 1.88 17.04
N GLN A 66 2.83 1.54 16.39
CA GLN A 66 4.18 1.89 16.84
C GLN A 66 4.81 2.98 15.98
N ARG A 67 4.93 2.72 14.67
CA ARG A 67 5.63 3.61 13.74
C ARG A 67 5.01 3.72 12.36
N LEU A 68 3.88 3.06 12.11
CA LEU A 68 3.04 3.29 10.93
C LEU A 68 2.00 4.38 11.23
N PHE A 69 2.01 5.41 10.40
CA PHE A 69 1.07 6.53 10.42
C PHE A 69 0.36 6.62 9.07
N ILE A 70 -0.95 6.71 9.11
CA ILE A 70 -1.80 6.89 7.93
C ILE A 70 -2.44 8.25 8.10
N SER A 71 -2.32 9.11 7.09
CA SER A 71 -3.03 10.38 7.09
C SER A 71 -4.53 10.15 7.11
N GLU A 72 -5.24 10.90 7.94
CA GLU A 72 -6.71 10.96 7.92
C GLU A 72 -7.28 11.52 6.60
N ARG A 73 -6.42 12.18 5.80
CA ARG A 73 -6.77 12.77 4.50
C ARG A 73 -6.48 11.83 3.32
N ALA A 74 -5.86 10.67 3.56
CA ALA A 74 -5.64 9.69 2.51
C ALA A 74 -6.99 9.11 2.03
N HIS A 75 -7.17 9.02 0.72
CA HIS A 75 -8.38 8.46 0.13
C HIS A 75 -8.40 6.94 0.27
N VAL A 76 -9.59 6.34 0.29
CA VAL A 76 -9.76 4.89 0.48
C VAL A 76 -10.21 4.23 -0.81
N ILE A 77 -9.49 3.20 -1.24
CA ILE A 77 -9.91 2.36 -2.36
C ILE A 77 -11.03 1.45 -1.87
N LEU A 78 -12.24 1.65 -2.40
CA LEU A 78 -13.41 0.81 -2.16
C LEU A 78 -13.53 -0.27 -3.25
N ARG A 79 -14.33 -1.31 -2.96
CA ARG A 79 -14.48 -2.46 -3.87
C ARG A 79 -14.97 -2.07 -5.26
N TYR A 80 -15.88 -1.08 -5.35
CA TYR A 80 -16.41 -0.65 -6.64
C TYR A 80 -15.37 0.12 -7.48
N HIS A 81 -14.41 0.83 -6.87
CA HIS A 81 -13.32 1.47 -7.62
C HIS A 81 -12.53 0.44 -8.43
N ARG A 82 -12.28 -0.74 -7.85
CA ARG A 82 -11.59 -1.84 -8.55
C ARG A 82 -12.43 -2.44 -9.67
N LEU A 83 -13.75 -2.55 -9.46
CA LEU A 83 -14.67 -3.01 -10.50
C LEU A 83 -14.70 -2.03 -11.67
N LEU A 84 -14.81 -0.72 -11.39
CA LEU A 84 -14.79 0.32 -12.41
C LEU A 84 -13.46 0.36 -13.17
N ASP A 85 -12.33 0.29 -12.46
CA ASP A 85 -10.99 0.28 -13.07
C ASP A 85 -10.79 -0.96 -13.95
N GLY A 86 -11.33 -2.11 -13.56
CA GLY A 86 -11.27 -3.34 -14.35
C GLY A 86 -12.13 -3.35 -15.62
N LEU A 87 -13.05 -2.39 -15.77
CA LEU A 87 -13.83 -2.21 -17.00
C LEU A 87 -13.11 -1.34 -18.04
N ASP A 88 -12.06 -0.60 -17.65
CA ASP A 88 -11.26 0.21 -18.57
C ASP A 88 -10.32 -0.68 -19.39
N THR A 89 -10.60 -0.77 -20.69
CA THR A 89 -9.82 -1.55 -21.66
C THR A 89 -8.90 -0.69 -22.53
N VAL A 90 -8.93 0.64 -22.37
CA VAL A 90 -8.25 1.58 -23.27
C VAL A 90 -6.86 1.92 -22.75
N ILE A 91 -6.74 2.23 -21.45
CA ILE A 91 -5.48 2.73 -20.88
C ILE A 91 -4.53 1.57 -20.49
N GLY A 92 -5.07 0.38 -20.20
CA GLY A 92 -4.27 -0.73 -19.65
C GLY A 92 -3.91 -0.50 -18.19
N THR A 93 -4.91 -0.18 -17.37
CA THR A 93 -4.71 0.15 -15.96
C THR A 93 -4.29 -1.07 -15.14
N THR A 94 -3.83 -0.84 -13.91
CA THR A 94 -3.50 -1.96 -13.00
C THR A 94 -4.72 -2.74 -12.49
N GLY A 95 -5.95 -2.27 -12.76
CA GLY A 95 -7.19 -2.86 -12.22
C GLY A 95 -7.28 -2.80 -10.68
N ARG A 96 -6.56 -1.87 -10.06
CA ARG A 96 -6.44 -1.73 -8.59
C ARG A 96 -7.31 -0.61 -8.03
N GLY A 97 -8.08 0.08 -8.87
CA GLY A 97 -9.00 1.14 -8.44
C GLY A 97 -8.34 2.50 -8.25
N ILE A 98 -7.10 2.70 -8.73
CA ILE A 98 -6.36 3.95 -8.50
C ILE A 98 -7.05 5.14 -9.14
N GLY A 99 -7.32 5.05 -10.45
CA GLY A 99 -7.95 6.12 -11.21
C GLY A 99 -9.33 6.47 -10.66
N PRO A 100 -10.25 5.49 -10.53
CA PRO A 100 -11.58 5.75 -9.97
C PRO A 100 -11.54 6.36 -8.55
N THR A 101 -10.63 5.93 -7.68
CA THR A 101 -10.53 6.52 -6.32
C THR A 101 -10.06 7.97 -6.34
N TYR A 102 -9.22 8.37 -7.30
CA TYR A 102 -8.81 9.77 -7.45
C TYR A 102 -9.89 10.64 -8.14
N ALA A 103 -10.82 10.03 -8.86
CA ALA A 103 -11.89 10.73 -9.56
C ALA A 103 -13.07 11.05 -8.63
N ASP A 104 -13.29 10.23 -7.60
CA ASP A 104 -14.25 10.46 -6.51
C ASP A 104 -13.82 11.61 -5.58
#